data_AF-A0AA38RU11-F1
#
_entry.id   AF-A0AA38RU11-F1
#
_cell.length_a   1.000
_cell.length_b   1.000
_cell.length_c   1.000
_cell.angle_alpha   90.00
_cell.angle_beta   90.00
_cell.angle_gamma   90.00
#
_symmetry.space_group_name_H-M   'P 1'
#
loop_
_entity.id
_entity.type
_entity.pdbx_description
1 polymer ?
#
loop_
_entity_poly.entity_id
_entity_poly.type
_entity_poly.pdbx_seq_one_letter_code
_entity_poly.pdbx_strand_id
1 'polypeptide(L)' 'MQYSLLTVFALFTAALAVSQQEHNEWVKRQAPSTQNGPPLSVAAMTDANGNVIEFDTAGVYLDAKAKGL' A
#
# COMPACT_ATOMS: atom_id res chain seq x y z
N MET A 1 53.59 3.76 4.52
CA MET A 1 52.12 3.80 4.57
C MET A 1 51.66 3.70 6.03
N GLN A 2 51.71 4.81 6.79
CA GLN A 2 51.13 4.85 8.14
C GLN A 2 49.64 5.17 8.00
N TYR A 3 48.83 4.13 7.81
CA TYR A 3 47.41 4.26 8.04
C TYR A 3 47.24 4.50 9.55
N SER A 4 47.02 5.76 9.90
CA SER A 4 46.89 6.21 11.29
C SER A 4 45.74 5.46 11.96
N LEU A 5 45.90 5.06 13.22
CA LEU A 5 44.83 4.44 14.02
C LEU A 5 43.51 5.23 13.95
N LEU A 6 43.60 6.54 13.70
CA LEU A 6 42.49 7.44 13.46
C LEU A 6 41.61 7.02 12.26
N THR A 7 42.19 6.50 11.17
CA THR A 7 41.43 6.09 9.98
C THR A 7 40.63 4.82 10.24
N VAL A 8 41.18 3.89 11.03
CA VAL A 8 40.48 2.67 11.44
C VAL A 8 39.33 3.01 12.40
N PHE A 9 39.57 3.94 13.32
CA PHE A 9 38.55 4.39 14.27
C PHE A 9 37.39 5.14 13.60
N ALA A 10 37.70 6.01 12.63
CA ALA A 10 36.68 6.71 11.83
C ALA A 10 35.80 5.73 11.05
N LEU A 11 36.38 4.67 10.48
CA LEU A 11 35.62 3.67 9.73
C LEU A 11 34.72 2.84 10.66
N PHE A 12 35.20 2.50 11.85
CA PHE A 12 34.41 1.78 12.86
C PHE A 12 33.19 2.58 13.35
N THR A 13 33.37 3.87 13.63
CA THR A 13 32.26 4.74 14.08
C THR A 13 31.19 4.91 13.00
N ALA A 14 31.58 5.06 11.73
CA ALA A 14 30.63 5.15 10.63
C ALA A 14 29.81 3.86 10.41
N ALA A 15 30.43 2.69 10.60
CA ALA A 15 29.74 1.41 10.49
C ALA A 15 28.71 1.20 11.61
N LEU A 16 29.01 1.66 12.84
CA LEU A 16 28.11 1.57 13.98
C LEU A 16 27.02 2.67 13.97
N ALA A 17 27.27 3.79 13.30
CA ALA A 17 26.32 4.90 13.19
C ALA A 17 25.24 4.67 12.11
N VAL A 18 25.29 3.57 11.36
CA VAL A 18 24.18 3.17 10.50
C VAL A 18 23.05 2.67 11.40
N SER A 19 22.17 3.60 11.79
CA SER A 19 20.81 3.22 12.13
C SER A 19 20.21 2.68 10.84
N GLN A 20 19.92 1.38 10.79
CA GLN A 20 18.93 0.88 9.85
C GLN A 20 17.62 1.56 10.22
N GLN A 21 17.39 2.76 9.67
CA GLN A 21 16.06 3.33 9.68
C GLN A 21 15.25 2.36 8.83
N GLU A 22 14.35 1.64 9.49
CA GLU A 22 13.40 0.76 8.84
C GLU A 22 12.87 1.51 7.64
N HIS A 23 13.09 0.91 6.47
CA HIS A 23 12.57 1.39 5.21
C HIS A 23 11.09 1.62 5.48
N ASN A 24 10.66 2.90 5.51
CA ASN A 24 9.26 3.28 5.64
C ASN A 24 8.49 2.29 4.78
N GLU A 25 7.76 1.38 5.43
CA GLU A 25 7.04 0.34 4.72
C GLU A 25 6.28 1.07 3.64
N TRP A 26 6.46 0.67 2.38
CA TRP A 26 5.72 1.26 1.28
C TRP A 26 4.28 1.31 1.75
N VAL A 27 3.78 2.53 1.99
CA VAL A 27 2.37 2.74 2.32
C VAL A 27 1.66 2.35 1.04
N LYS A 28 1.34 1.06 0.93
CA LYS A 28 0.57 0.51 -0.16
C LYS A 28 -0.72 1.30 -0.10
N ARG A 29 -0.92 2.20 -1.07
CA ARG A 29 -2.16 2.96 -1.20
C ARG A 29 -3.37 2.04 -1.36
N GLN A 30 -3.11 0.78 -1.70
CA GLN A 30 -4.07 -0.30 -1.65
C GLN A 30 -3.84 -1.04 -0.33
N ALA A 31 -4.71 -0.76 0.65
CA ALA A 31 -4.78 -1.53 1.88
C ALA A 31 -4.81 -3.04 1.55
N PRO A 32 -4.16 -3.90 2.36
CA PRO A 32 -4.34 -5.34 2.23
C PRO A 32 -5.84 -5.59 2.27
N SER A 33 -6.39 -6.28 1.26
CA SER A 33 -7.81 -6.65 1.10
C SER A 33 -8.46 -6.68 2.47
N THR A 34 -9.11 -5.59 2.85
CA THR A 34 -9.51 -5.40 4.24
C THR A 34 -10.39 -6.57 4.58
N GLN A 35 -10.17 -7.19 5.73
CA GLN A 35 -10.89 -8.37 6.21
C GLN A 35 -12.42 -8.21 6.18
N ASN A 36 -12.92 -6.97 5.99
CA ASN A 36 -14.33 -6.56 5.91
C ASN A 36 -14.69 -5.73 4.67
N GLY A 37 -13.86 -5.68 3.62
CA GLY A 37 -14.13 -4.93 2.38
C GLY A 37 -14.32 -5.86 1.17
N PRO A 38 -14.97 -5.40 0.09
CA PRO A 38 -15.15 -6.21 -1.11
C PRO A 38 -13.80 -6.64 -1.69
N PRO A 39 -13.72 -7.85 -2.29
CA PRO A 39 -12.49 -8.34 -2.92
C PRO A 39 -11.91 -7.33 -3.93
N LEU A 40 -10.59 -7.22 -4.00
CA LEU A 40 -9.92 -6.32 -4.96
C LEU A 40 -10.22 -6.65 -6.44
N SER A 41 -10.71 -7.86 -6.71
CA SER A 41 -11.08 -8.33 -8.05
C SER A 41 -12.50 -7.95 -8.48
N VAL A 42 -13.31 -7.38 -7.58
CA VAL A 42 -14.70 -7.00 -7.90
C VAL A 42 -14.87 -5.49 -7.87
N ALA A 43 -15.80 -5.00 -8.68
CA ALA A 43 -16.19 -3.59 -8.63
C ALA A 43 -16.84 -3.27 -7.27
N ALA A 44 -16.61 -2.07 -6.75
CA ALA A 44 -17.13 -1.61 -5.47
C ALA A 44 -17.86 -0.27 -5.64
N MET A 45 -18.80 0.02 -4.74
CA MET A 45 -19.49 1.31 -4.63
C MET A 45 -19.58 1.79 -3.18
N THR A 46 -19.97 3.05 -3.00
CA THR A 46 -20.21 3.64 -1.68
C THR A 46 -21.71 3.66 -1.38
N ASP A 47 -22.10 3.13 -0.22
CA ASP A 47 -23.50 3.18 0.23
C ASP A 47 -23.89 4.56 0.78
N ALA A 48 -25.16 4.74 1.13
CA ALA A 48 -25.67 6.00 1.67
C ALA A 48 -25.05 6.40 3.03
N ASN A 49 -24.44 5.45 3.74
CA ASN A 49 -23.79 5.66 5.03
C ASN A 49 -22.28 5.90 4.88
N GLY A 50 -21.73 5.88 3.66
CA GLY A 50 -20.32 6.05 3.39
C GLY A 50 -19.48 4.78 3.44
N ASN A 51 -20.10 3.58 3.55
CA ASN A 51 -19.39 2.32 3.55
C ASN A 51 -19.04 1.87 2.12
N VAL A 52 -17.89 1.23 1.96
CA VAL A 52 -17.50 0.60 0.69
C VAL A 52 -18.06 -0.82 0.64
N ILE A 53 -18.95 -1.06 -0.31
CA ILE A 53 -19.62 -2.35 -0.54
C ILE A 53 -19.37 -2.84 -1.97
N GLU A 54 -19.67 -4.10 -2.25
CA GLU A 54 -19.64 -4.61 -3.62
C GLU A 54 -20.64 -3.85 -4.50
N PHE A 55 -20.27 -3.64 -5.76
CA PHE A 55 -21.11 -2.93 -6.72
C PHE A 55 -22.38 -3.74 -7.00
N ASP A 56 -23.53 -3.18 -6.59
CA ASP A 56 -24.85 -3.74 -6.91
C ASP A 56 -25.40 -3.08 -8.18
N THR A 57 -25.86 -3.91 -9.12
CA THR A 57 -26.48 -3.47 -10.36
C THR A 57 -27.99 -3.29 -10.23
N ALA A 58 -28.61 -3.71 -9.13
CA ALA A 58 -30.03 -3.58 -8.87
C ALA A 58 -30.42 -2.11 -8.71
N GLY A 59 -30.77 -1.48 -9.83
CA GLY A 59 -31.16 -0.06 -9.89
C GLY A 59 -30.18 0.83 -10.64
N VAL A 60 -29.05 0.29 -11.11
CA VAL A 60 -28.17 1.00 -12.04
C VAL A 60 -28.66 0.78 -13.45
N TYR A 61 -28.88 1.86 -14.20
CA TYR A 61 -29.13 1.76 -15.63
C TYR A 61 -27.85 1.31 -16.33
N LEU A 62 -27.87 0.07 -16.81
CA LEU A 62 -26.77 -0.51 -17.59
C LEU A 62 -27.18 -0.50 -19.07
N ASP A 63 -26.66 0.46 -19.83
CA ASP A 63 -26.94 0.59 -21.27
C ASP A 63 -26.63 -0.71 -22.03
N ALA A 64 -25.55 -1.42 -21.68
CA ALA A 64 -25.21 -2.71 -22.27
C ALA A 64 -26.29 -3.78 -22.05
N LYS A 65 -26.81 -3.90 -20.82
CA LYS A 65 -27.91 -4.81 -20.48
C LYS A 65 -29.21 -4.39 -21.16
N ALA A 66 -29.49 -3.07 -21.23
CA ALA A 66 -30.65 -2.53 -21.93
C ALA A 66 -30.59 -2.80 -23.45
N LYS A 67 -29.37 -2.92 -24.00
CA LYS A 67 -29.10 -3.30 -25.39
C LYS A 67 -28.94 -4.81 -25.63
N GLY A 68 -29.15 -5.64 -24.61
CA GLY A 68 -29.21 -7.10 -24.74
C GLY A 68 -27.85 -7.81 -24.83
N LEU A 69 -26.79 -7.21 -24.28
CA LEU A 69 -25.48 -7.85 -24.10
C LEU A 69 -25.44 -8.75 -22.85
#